data_AF-A0A834IQB0-F1
#
_entry.id   AF-A0A834IQB0-F1
#
_cell.length_a   1.000
_cell.length_b   1.000
_cell.length_c   1.000
_cell.angle_alpha   90.00
_cell.angle_beta   90.00
_cell.angle_gamma   90.00
#
_symmetry.space_group_name_H-M   'P 1'
#
loop_
_entity.id
_entity.type
_entity.pdbx_description
1 polymer ?
#
loop_
_entity_poly.entity_id
_entity_poly.type
_entity_poly.pdbx_seq_one_letter_code
_entity_poly.pdbx_strand_id
1 'polypeptide(L)'
;MTDLKEVQRESLSSFVEKNATKCSEYDKILGRNVLVAPTEEQYDLLLKRLKQQLGEGRGEVILEIGASEDGSENGLLEDELEAAVATLQSLAETLECSCVKLRERKEMRGIVVQYLIRKVLDQSDFLEIRVAVVGNVDAGKSTLLGVLTHGELDNGRGTARQKLFRHKHEMESGRTSSVGNDILGFDGEGNVVNRPEHGSLDWVKICEKSSKVITFIDLAGHERYLKTTVFGMTGHAPDFGMLMVGANAGIIGMTKEHLGLALALSVPVFVVVTKIDMCPANVPVMVKTPDDVVMSATNFVSERLCPIFQVSNVTGDNLNLLKTFLNLLTTKMEYHENEPAEFQIDDTYSVPGVGTVVSGTTLKGVIKLNDTLMLGPDPLGHFIPIAVKSIHRKRMAVKEVRAGQTASFALKKIKRSQIRKGMVMVSPTLNPQACWEFEGEILVLHHPTTISSRYQAMVHCGSIRQTANLLNIQSI
;
A
#
# COMPACT_ATOMS: atom_id res chain seq x y z
N MET A 1 -24.51 -8.28 -31.69
CA MET A 1 -23.22 -7.57 -31.78
C MET A 1 -23.38 -6.06 -32.00
N THR A 2 -24.60 -5.53 -32.08
CA THR A 2 -24.90 -4.11 -32.31
C THR A 2 -25.26 -3.37 -31.02
N ASP A 3 -25.97 -3.99 -30.07
CA ASP A 3 -26.41 -3.33 -28.82
C ASP A 3 -25.31 -3.07 -27.78
N LEU A 4 -24.25 -3.90 -27.74
CA LEU A 4 -23.13 -3.71 -26.80
C LEU A 4 -22.25 -2.50 -27.13
N LYS A 5 -22.28 -2.01 -28.38
CA LYS A 5 -21.52 -0.84 -28.81
C LYS A 5 -22.24 0.48 -28.51
N GLU A 6 -23.57 0.47 -28.40
CA GLU A 6 -24.35 1.66 -28.02
C GLU A 6 -24.28 1.92 -26.52
N VAL A 7 -24.39 0.88 -25.68
CA VAL A 7 -24.29 1.02 -24.21
C VAL A 7 -22.89 1.49 -23.77
N GLN A 8 -21.82 1.06 -24.43
CA GLN A 8 -20.47 1.56 -24.19
C GLN A 8 -20.27 3.01 -24.69
N ARG A 9 -20.95 3.42 -25.77
CA ARG A 9 -20.89 4.81 -26.27
C ARG A 9 -21.63 5.79 -25.37
N GLU A 10 -22.75 5.40 -24.78
CA GLU A 10 -23.49 6.23 -23.81
C GLU A 10 -22.74 6.35 -22.46
N SER A 11 -22.04 5.30 -22.01
CA SER A 11 -21.21 5.40 -20.81
C SER A 11 -19.95 6.24 -21.03
N LEU A 12 -19.31 6.14 -22.19
CA LEU A 12 -18.16 6.97 -22.56
C LEU A 12 -18.55 8.44 -22.80
N SER A 13 -19.67 8.72 -23.44
CA SER A 13 -20.13 10.10 -23.67
C SER A 13 -20.55 10.78 -22.37
N SER A 14 -21.26 10.10 -21.47
CA SER A 14 -21.58 10.64 -20.14
C SER A 14 -20.35 10.79 -19.23
N PHE A 15 -19.32 9.95 -19.39
CA PHE A 15 -18.03 10.09 -18.70
C PHE A 15 -17.18 11.22 -19.27
N VAL A 16 -17.20 11.41 -20.59
CA VAL A 16 -16.54 12.54 -21.28
C VAL A 16 -17.25 13.85 -20.98
N GLU A 17 -18.59 13.89 -20.92
CA GLU A 17 -19.33 15.10 -20.53
C GLU A 17 -19.09 15.47 -19.07
N LYS A 18 -19.10 14.50 -18.13
CA LYS A 18 -18.77 14.74 -16.71
C LYS A 18 -17.32 15.20 -16.49
N ASN A 19 -16.38 14.76 -17.32
CA ASN A 19 -14.99 15.25 -17.28
C ASN A 19 -14.82 16.58 -18.03
N ALA A 20 -15.59 16.84 -19.09
CA ALA A 20 -15.57 18.11 -19.83
C ALA A 20 -16.15 19.27 -19.01
N THR A 21 -17.18 19.02 -18.18
CA THR A 21 -17.67 20.05 -17.24
C THR A 21 -16.71 20.31 -16.08
N LYS A 22 -15.88 19.33 -15.68
CA LYS A 22 -14.82 19.49 -14.67
C LYS A 22 -13.60 20.27 -15.19
N CYS A 23 -13.28 20.19 -16.48
CA CYS A 23 -12.19 20.99 -17.07
C CYS A 23 -12.50 22.49 -17.07
N SER A 24 -13.75 22.91 -17.31
CA SER A 24 -14.04 24.34 -17.54
C SER A 24 -13.96 25.25 -16.32
N GLU A 25 -14.03 24.71 -15.09
CA GLU A 25 -13.96 25.51 -13.85
C GLU A 25 -12.50 25.81 -13.44
N TYR A 26 -11.57 24.90 -13.77
CA TYR A 26 -10.15 25.04 -13.44
C TYR A 26 -9.32 25.73 -14.54
N ASP A 27 -9.91 26.06 -15.69
CA ASP A 27 -9.25 26.82 -16.76
C ASP A 27 -8.67 28.16 -16.26
N LYS A 28 -9.28 28.76 -15.23
CA LYS A 28 -8.84 30.02 -14.60
C LYS A 28 -7.55 29.88 -13.75
N ILE A 29 -7.10 28.67 -13.47
CA ILE A 29 -5.94 28.37 -12.62
C ILE A 29 -4.82 27.58 -13.32
N LEU A 30 -4.86 27.48 -14.66
CA LEU A 30 -3.85 26.78 -15.48
C LEU A 30 -2.53 27.56 -15.63
N GLY A 31 -2.48 28.81 -15.17
CA GLY A 31 -1.29 29.65 -15.29
C GLY A 31 -0.21 29.31 -14.25
N ARG A 32 1.05 29.19 -14.70
CA ARG A 32 2.23 29.01 -13.82
C ARG A 32 2.37 30.08 -12.73
N ASN A 33 1.81 31.27 -12.94
CA ASN A 33 1.85 32.41 -12.00
C ASN A 33 0.66 32.46 -11.03
N VAL A 34 -0.28 31.50 -11.11
CA VAL A 34 -1.54 31.57 -10.34
C VAL A 34 -1.30 31.51 -8.83
N LEU A 35 -0.19 30.92 -8.38
CA LEU A 35 0.21 30.94 -6.97
C LEU A 35 0.93 32.24 -6.55
N VAL A 36 1.50 33.01 -7.48
CA VAL A 36 2.35 34.19 -7.19
C VAL A 36 1.53 35.34 -6.59
N ALA A 37 0.32 35.57 -7.10
CA ALA A 37 -0.61 36.58 -6.57
C ALA A 37 -2.05 36.22 -6.96
N PRO A 38 -2.68 35.21 -6.32
CA PRO A 38 -4.05 34.84 -6.65
C PRO A 38 -5.04 35.93 -6.23
N THR A 39 -6.06 36.16 -7.06
CA THR A 39 -7.29 36.86 -6.65
C THR A 39 -8.07 36.01 -5.63
N GLU A 40 -9.01 36.61 -4.89
CA GLU A 40 -9.86 35.86 -3.93
C GLU A 40 -10.58 34.67 -4.60
N GLU A 41 -11.14 34.87 -5.80
CA GLU A 41 -11.77 33.79 -6.57
C GLU A 41 -10.78 32.67 -6.95
N GLN A 42 -9.55 33.02 -7.31
CA GLN A 42 -8.51 32.03 -7.65
C GLN A 42 -8.01 31.29 -6.42
N TYR A 43 -7.91 31.96 -5.27
CA TYR A 43 -7.55 31.33 -4.00
C TYR A 43 -8.58 30.26 -3.60
N ASP A 44 -9.87 30.58 -3.70
CA ASP A 44 -10.94 29.63 -3.41
C ASP A 44 -10.93 28.42 -4.36
N LEU A 45 -10.66 28.65 -5.65
CA LEU A 45 -10.54 27.57 -6.64
C LEU A 45 -9.30 26.70 -6.39
N LEU A 46 -8.16 27.30 -6.04
CA LEU A 46 -6.95 26.57 -5.65
C LEU A 46 -7.18 25.73 -4.39
N LEU A 47 -7.89 26.26 -3.40
CA LEU A 47 -8.25 25.54 -2.19
C LEU A 47 -9.14 24.33 -2.50
N LYS A 48 -10.16 24.51 -3.36
CA LYS A 48 -11.01 23.40 -3.84
C LYS A 48 -10.19 22.34 -4.58
N ARG A 49 -9.31 22.74 -5.49
CA ARG A 49 -8.42 21.83 -6.24
C ARG A 49 -7.52 21.04 -5.30
N LEU A 50 -6.84 21.73 -4.38
CA LEU A 50 -5.94 21.10 -3.42
C LEU A 50 -6.69 20.12 -2.51
N LYS A 51 -7.89 20.51 -2.03
CA LYS A 51 -8.75 19.61 -1.25
C LYS A 51 -9.17 18.37 -2.03
N GLN A 52 -9.47 18.52 -3.32
CA GLN A 52 -9.80 17.38 -4.19
C GLN A 52 -8.59 16.46 -4.39
N GLN A 53 -7.42 17.02 -4.70
CA GLN A 53 -6.18 16.25 -4.90
C GLN A 53 -5.74 15.54 -3.62
N LEU A 54 -5.86 16.19 -2.45
CA LEU A 54 -5.65 15.55 -1.16
C LEU A 54 -6.68 14.43 -0.93
N GLY A 55 -7.94 14.60 -1.34
CA GLY A 55 -8.93 13.52 -1.27
C GLY A 55 -8.53 12.30 -2.10
N GLU A 56 -8.10 12.53 -3.35
CA GLU A 56 -7.67 11.49 -4.29
C GLU A 56 -6.38 10.79 -3.82
N GLY A 57 -5.42 11.55 -3.28
CA GLY A 57 -4.13 11.06 -2.78
C GLY A 57 -4.12 10.61 -1.32
N ARG A 58 -5.29 10.37 -0.70
CA ARG A 58 -5.42 9.90 0.70
C ARG A 58 -4.80 10.85 1.74
N GLY A 59 -4.88 12.14 1.51
CA GLY A 59 -4.30 13.16 2.35
C GLY A 59 -2.84 13.45 2.03
N GLU A 60 -2.32 12.96 0.90
CA GLU A 60 -1.00 13.33 0.38
C GLU A 60 -1.10 13.80 -1.07
N VAL A 61 -0.38 14.86 -1.40
CA VAL A 61 -0.19 15.27 -2.79
C VAL A 61 1.20 15.85 -2.95
N ILE A 62 1.85 15.52 -4.07
CA ILE A 62 3.08 16.18 -4.50
C ILE A 62 2.69 17.26 -5.50
N LEU A 63 2.92 18.52 -5.16
CA LEU A 63 2.71 19.64 -6.04
C LEU A 63 4.02 20.13 -6.62
N GLU A 64 3.97 20.50 -7.89
CA GLU A 64 5.08 21.15 -8.59
C GLU A 64 4.75 22.62 -8.81
N ILE A 65 5.61 23.50 -8.30
CA ILE A 65 5.46 24.95 -8.37
C ILE A 65 6.47 25.48 -9.39
N GLY A 66 5.96 26.24 -10.34
CA GLY A 66 6.76 26.93 -11.36
C GLY A 66 7.02 26.13 -12.63
N ALA A 67 6.52 24.90 -12.73
CA ALA A 67 6.48 24.18 -14.00
C ALA A 67 5.42 24.79 -14.93
N SER A 68 5.78 24.92 -16.22
CA SER A 68 4.85 25.32 -17.27
C SER A 68 4.04 24.09 -17.72
N GLU A 69 2.71 24.18 -17.75
CA GLU A 69 1.86 23.08 -18.25
C GLU A 69 2.12 22.77 -19.74
N ASP A 70 2.63 23.74 -20.51
CA ASP A 70 3.01 23.60 -21.92
C ASP A 70 4.32 22.81 -22.17
N GLY A 71 4.98 22.30 -21.13
CA GLY A 71 6.25 21.59 -21.24
C GLY A 71 7.43 22.46 -21.67
N SER A 72 7.29 23.80 -21.61
CA SER A 72 8.41 24.73 -21.79
C SER A 72 9.30 24.74 -20.54
N GLU A 73 10.62 24.59 -20.71
CA GLU A 73 11.63 24.59 -19.63
C GLU A 73 11.86 25.99 -19.04
N ASN A 74 10.81 26.63 -18.55
CA ASN A 74 10.84 27.94 -17.91
C ASN A 74 10.27 27.84 -16.49
N GLY A 75 11.13 27.98 -15.48
CA GLY A 75 10.75 28.09 -14.07
C GLY A 75 10.21 29.46 -13.64
N LEU A 76 10.05 29.67 -12.33
CA LEU A 76 9.71 30.96 -11.73
C LEU A 76 10.97 31.71 -11.29
N LEU A 77 10.93 33.05 -11.30
CA LEU A 77 11.99 33.85 -10.68
C LEU A 77 11.97 33.68 -9.15
N GLU A 78 13.08 34.01 -8.49
CA GLU A 78 13.23 33.82 -7.03
C GLU A 78 12.13 34.58 -6.24
N ASP A 79 11.89 35.84 -6.57
CA ASP A 79 10.83 36.66 -5.95
C ASP A 79 9.42 36.09 -6.21
N GLU A 80 9.17 35.58 -7.43
CA GLU A 80 7.88 34.99 -7.79
C GLU A 80 7.65 33.65 -7.07
N LEU A 81 8.72 32.86 -6.92
CA LEU A 81 8.70 31.60 -6.21
C LEU A 81 8.43 31.80 -4.72
N GLU A 82 9.04 32.79 -4.08
CA GLU A 82 8.78 33.13 -2.68
C GLU A 82 7.30 33.47 -2.46
N ALA A 83 6.72 34.29 -3.34
CA ALA A 83 5.30 34.63 -3.27
C ALA A 83 4.40 33.40 -3.49
N ALA A 84 4.75 32.54 -4.46
CA ALA A 84 4.02 31.30 -4.72
C ALA A 84 4.06 30.31 -3.55
N VAL A 85 5.22 30.19 -2.89
CA VAL A 85 5.40 29.34 -1.71
C VAL A 85 4.60 29.89 -0.52
N ALA A 86 4.57 31.21 -0.31
CA ALA A 86 3.77 31.85 0.74
C ALA A 86 2.27 31.57 0.55
N THR A 87 1.76 31.67 -0.68
CA THR A 87 0.39 31.29 -1.02
C THR A 87 0.13 29.81 -0.72
N LEU A 88 1.06 28.92 -1.09
CA LEU A 88 0.90 27.50 -0.84
C LEU A 88 0.87 27.18 0.66
N GLN A 89 1.72 27.82 1.46
CA GLN A 89 1.73 27.69 2.91
C GLN A 89 0.40 28.14 3.50
N SER A 90 -0.15 29.27 3.06
CA SER A 90 -1.48 29.74 3.47
C SER A 90 -2.59 28.73 3.14
N LEU A 91 -2.56 28.14 1.92
CA LEU A 91 -3.52 27.10 1.53
C LEU A 91 -3.39 25.84 2.40
N ALA A 92 -2.15 25.42 2.67
CA ALA A 92 -1.87 24.25 3.51
C ALA A 92 -2.34 24.47 4.96
N GLU A 93 -2.10 25.65 5.54
CA GLU A 93 -2.59 26.03 6.87
C GLU A 93 -4.12 26.01 6.93
N THR A 94 -4.77 26.58 5.92
CA THR A 94 -6.25 26.60 5.84
C THR A 94 -6.86 25.19 5.79
N LEU A 95 -6.12 24.23 5.22
CA LEU A 95 -6.54 22.82 5.10
C LEU A 95 -5.94 21.92 6.20
N GLU A 96 -5.28 22.48 7.21
CA GLU A 96 -4.61 21.74 8.30
C GLU A 96 -3.62 20.69 7.76
N CYS A 97 -2.77 21.09 6.83
CA CYS A 97 -1.77 20.24 6.17
C CYS A 97 -0.35 20.69 6.48
N SER A 98 0.59 19.74 6.61
CA SER A 98 2.03 20.02 6.58
C SER A 98 2.50 20.21 5.14
N CYS A 99 3.52 21.06 4.96
CA CYS A 99 4.10 21.37 3.66
C CYS A 99 5.62 21.22 3.74
N VAL A 100 6.18 20.28 2.99
CA VAL A 100 7.61 19.93 3.04
C VAL A 100 8.21 20.05 1.64
N LYS A 101 9.30 20.81 1.51
CA LYS A 101 10.05 20.92 0.25
C LYS A 101 10.76 19.61 -0.04
N LEU A 102 10.48 18.99 -1.19
CA LEU A 102 11.11 17.73 -1.60
C LEU A 102 12.38 17.96 -2.43
N ARG A 103 12.27 18.80 -3.47
CA ARG A 103 13.39 19.11 -4.37
C ARG A 103 13.23 20.46 -5.05
N GLU A 104 14.36 20.97 -5.52
CA GLU A 104 14.47 22.21 -6.30
C GLU A 104 15.27 21.93 -7.57
N ARG A 105 14.75 22.40 -8.72
CA ARG A 105 15.40 22.29 -10.03
C ARG A 105 15.58 23.67 -10.63
N LYS A 106 16.78 23.96 -11.12
CA LYS A 106 17.07 25.19 -11.88
C LYS A 106 16.85 24.91 -13.36
N GLU A 107 15.96 25.66 -13.99
CA GLU A 107 15.67 25.59 -15.43
C GLU A 107 16.20 26.83 -16.16
N MET A 108 16.07 26.87 -17.50
CA MET A 108 16.63 27.94 -18.34
C MET A 108 16.20 29.35 -17.91
N ARG A 109 14.98 29.51 -17.37
CA ARG A 109 14.46 30.78 -16.88
C ARG A 109 13.78 30.65 -15.52
N GLY A 110 14.47 30.13 -14.52
CA GLY A 110 14.00 30.19 -13.14
C GLY A 110 14.19 28.89 -12.37
N ILE A 111 13.41 28.75 -11.31
CA ILE A 111 13.46 27.66 -10.36
C ILE A 111 12.09 26.99 -10.33
N VAL A 112 12.10 25.65 -10.34
CA VAL A 112 10.93 24.80 -10.16
C VAL A 112 11.11 24.02 -8.86
N VAL A 113 10.11 24.05 -8.00
CA VAL A 113 10.17 23.40 -6.68
C VAL A 113 9.03 22.42 -6.52
N GLN A 114 9.31 21.25 -5.97
CA GLN A 114 8.27 20.29 -5.61
C GLN A 114 8.09 20.23 -4.10
N TYR A 115 6.83 20.25 -3.68
CA TYR A 115 6.40 20.19 -2.28
C TYR A 115 5.52 18.97 -2.05
N LEU A 116 5.77 18.28 -0.94
CA LEU A 116 4.85 17.29 -0.39
C LEU A 116 3.89 18.01 0.56
N ILE A 117 2.61 17.90 0.28
CA ILE A 117 1.55 18.37 1.16
C ILE A 117 0.90 17.14 1.77
N ARG A 118 0.88 17.09 3.10
CA ARG A 118 0.33 15.96 3.85
C ARG A 118 -0.67 16.49 4.87
N LYS A 119 -1.88 15.95 4.85
CA LYS A 119 -2.90 16.26 5.85
C LYS A 119 -2.41 15.86 7.24
N VAL A 120 -2.51 16.78 8.20
CA VAL A 120 -2.24 16.46 9.59
C VAL A 120 -3.40 15.63 10.12
N LEU A 121 -3.10 14.44 10.61
CA LEU A 121 -4.07 13.52 11.18
C LEU A 121 -4.01 13.59 12.71
N ASP A 122 -5.14 13.29 13.36
CA ASP A 122 -5.19 13.12 14.81
C ASP A 122 -4.25 12.00 15.25
N GLN A 123 -3.77 12.02 16.50
CA GLN A 123 -2.87 11.00 17.05
C GLN A 123 -3.43 9.56 17.01
N SER A 124 -4.73 9.40 16.77
CA SER A 124 -5.39 8.10 16.61
C SER A 124 -5.44 7.58 15.16
N ASP A 125 -5.00 8.36 14.18
CA ASP A 125 -5.06 8.02 12.76
C ASP A 125 -3.72 8.27 12.05
N PHE A 126 -3.46 7.49 11.02
CA PHE A 126 -2.25 7.52 10.22
C PHE A 126 -2.52 6.88 8.85
N LEU A 127 -1.76 7.33 7.85
CA LEU A 127 -1.79 6.72 6.53
C LEU A 127 -1.06 5.38 6.58
N GLU A 128 -1.72 4.31 6.15
CA GLU A 128 -1.12 2.98 6.08
C GLU A 128 -0.90 2.59 4.62
N ILE A 129 0.30 2.09 4.32
CA ILE A 129 0.63 1.42 3.05
C ILE A 129 1.23 0.06 3.38
N ARG A 130 0.74 -0.98 2.71
CA ARG A 130 1.20 -2.35 2.89
C ARG A 130 2.13 -2.75 1.77
N VAL A 131 3.33 -3.17 2.14
CA VAL A 131 4.36 -3.60 1.20
C VAL A 131 4.68 -5.07 1.46
N ALA A 132 4.37 -5.94 0.51
CA ALA A 132 4.77 -7.33 0.57
C ALA A 132 6.23 -7.47 0.15
N VAL A 133 7.05 -8.08 1.01
CA VAL A 133 8.47 -8.30 0.74
C VAL A 133 8.67 -9.69 0.18
N VAL A 134 9.04 -9.76 -1.09
CA VAL A 134 9.18 -11.02 -1.84
C VAL A 134 10.56 -11.16 -2.45
N GLY A 135 11.02 -12.40 -2.62
CA GLY A 135 12.31 -12.69 -3.26
C GLY A 135 12.87 -14.04 -2.84
N ASN A 136 13.93 -14.50 -3.50
CA ASN A 136 14.53 -15.80 -3.23
C ASN A 136 15.07 -15.94 -1.79
N VAL A 137 15.37 -17.19 -1.37
CA VAL A 137 16.18 -17.45 -0.17
C VAL A 137 17.49 -16.66 -0.28
N ASP A 138 17.95 -16.11 0.84
CA ASP A 138 19.20 -15.34 0.96
C ASP A 138 19.28 -14.01 0.19
N ALA A 139 18.18 -13.53 -0.41
CA ALA A 139 18.08 -12.18 -0.97
C ALA A 139 18.14 -11.06 0.10
N GLY A 140 18.20 -11.40 1.39
CA GLY A 140 18.34 -10.44 2.48
C GLY A 140 17.03 -9.80 2.95
N LYS A 141 15.86 -10.43 2.71
CA LYS A 141 14.53 -9.92 3.08
C LYS A 141 14.40 -9.48 4.54
N SER A 142 14.42 -10.45 5.45
CA SER A 142 14.30 -10.17 6.88
C SER A 142 15.50 -9.38 7.41
N THR A 143 16.67 -9.44 6.75
CA THR A 143 17.81 -8.60 7.12
C THR A 143 17.55 -7.13 6.83
N LEU A 144 17.09 -6.79 5.62
CA LEU A 144 16.74 -5.41 5.25
C LEU A 144 15.60 -4.89 6.13
N LEU A 145 14.57 -5.70 6.36
CA LEU A 145 13.48 -5.31 7.26
C LEU A 145 13.98 -5.02 8.68
N GLY A 146 14.89 -5.83 9.21
CA GLY A 146 15.49 -5.60 10.52
C GLY A 146 16.24 -4.27 10.57
N VAL A 147 17.03 -3.97 9.55
CA VAL A 147 17.78 -2.71 9.44
C VAL A 147 16.87 -1.50 9.30
N LEU A 148 15.84 -1.57 8.44
CA LEU A 148 14.91 -0.46 8.22
C LEU A 148 14.09 -0.14 9.47
N THR A 149 13.61 -1.18 10.16
CA THR A 149 12.66 -1.03 11.28
C THR A 149 13.33 -0.72 12.62
N HIS A 150 14.55 -1.24 12.86
CA HIS A 150 15.28 -1.04 14.11
C HIS A 150 16.37 0.05 14.00
N GLY A 151 16.70 0.50 12.79
CA GLY A 151 17.69 1.57 12.58
C GLY A 151 19.15 1.17 12.83
N GLU A 152 19.42 -0.13 13.02
CA GLU A 152 20.77 -0.66 13.21
C GLU A 152 21.22 -1.43 11.97
N LEU A 153 22.46 -1.20 11.52
CA LEU A 153 23.05 -1.92 10.39
C LEU A 153 23.32 -3.39 10.73
N ASP A 154 23.28 -4.25 9.72
CA ASP A 154 23.63 -5.66 9.88
C ASP A 154 25.14 -5.84 9.95
N ASN A 155 25.61 -6.71 10.83
CA ASN A 155 27.04 -7.03 10.94
C ASN A 155 27.55 -8.01 9.87
N GLY A 156 26.78 -8.26 8.80
CA GLY A 156 27.06 -9.24 7.76
C GLY A 156 26.87 -10.70 8.19
N ARG A 157 26.50 -10.96 9.45
CA ARG A 157 26.18 -12.30 9.98
C ARG A 157 24.67 -12.49 10.22
N GLY A 158 23.84 -11.51 9.85
CA GLY A 158 22.40 -11.59 10.01
C GLY A 158 21.92 -11.34 11.43
N THR A 159 22.56 -10.42 12.15
CA THR A 159 22.08 -9.95 13.46
C THR A 159 20.76 -9.18 13.34
N ALA A 160 20.56 -8.43 12.26
CA ALA A 160 19.34 -7.66 12.04
C ALA A 160 18.10 -8.57 11.88
N ARG A 161 18.23 -9.69 11.15
CA ARG A 161 17.10 -10.64 10.94
C ARG A 161 16.73 -11.45 12.18
N GLN A 162 17.67 -11.65 13.12
CA GLN A 162 17.37 -12.38 14.36
C GLN A 162 16.29 -11.67 15.19
N LYS A 163 16.21 -10.33 15.10
CA LYS A 163 15.19 -9.52 15.76
C LYS A 163 13.77 -9.75 15.21
N LEU A 164 13.65 -10.29 14.00
CA LEU A 164 12.36 -10.53 13.33
C LEU A 164 11.87 -11.99 13.46
N PHE A 165 12.76 -12.93 13.82
CA PHE A 165 12.36 -14.34 13.93
C PHE A 165 11.42 -14.56 15.11
N ARG A 166 10.34 -15.31 14.86
CA ARG A 166 9.27 -15.54 15.83
C ARG A 166 9.29 -16.94 16.40
N HIS A 167 9.86 -17.88 15.65
CA HIS A 167 9.86 -19.30 16.01
C HIS A 167 11.28 -19.83 16.22
N LYS A 168 11.42 -20.80 17.14
CA LYS A 168 12.72 -21.42 17.46
C LYS A 168 13.41 -21.99 16.22
N HIS A 169 12.66 -22.66 15.34
CA HIS A 169 13.21 -23.23 14.11
C HIS A 169 13.65 -22.17 13.09
N GLU A 170 13.11 -20.95 13.14
CA GLU A 170 13.60 -19.83 12.30
C GLU A 170 14.96 -19.34 12.81
N MET A 171 15.16 -19.32 14.13
CA MET A 171 16.44 -18.98 14.77
C MET A 171 17.51 -20.03 14.48
N GLU A 172 17.14 -21.32 14.53
CA GLU A 172 18.06 -22.44 14.25
C GLU A 172 18.42 -22.54 12.76
N SER A 173 17.42 -22.42 11.87
CA SER A 173 17.64 -22.55 10.42
C SER A 173 18.13 -21.26 9.76
N GLY A 174 17.97 -20.11 10.41
CA GLY A 174 18.22 -18.79 9.84
C GLY A 174 17.26 -18.40 8.72
N ARG A 175 16.08 -19.04 8.63
CA ARG A 175 15.12 -18.89 7.53
C ARG A 175 13.72 -18.58 8.03
N THR A 176 13.09 -17.57 7.44
CA THR A 176 11.68 -17.22 7.67
C THR A 176 10.76 -18.29 7.12
N SER A 177 9.80 -18.72 7.95
CA SER A 177 8.85 -19.80 7.66
C SER A 177 7.39 -19.35 7.73
N SER A 178 7.15 -18.20 8.36
CA SER A 178 5.83 -17.65 8.67
C SER A 178 5.69 -16.25 8.07
N VAL A 179 4.44 -15.78 7.91
CA VAL A 179 4.18 -14.40 7.48
C VAL A 179 4.46 -13.45 8.66
N GLY A 180 5.43 -12.56 8.45
CA GLY A 180 5.81 -11.50 9.38
C GLY A 180 5.08 -10.19 9.09
N ASN A 181 4.65 -9.45 10.12
CA ASN A 181 4.34 -8.03 9.96
C ASN A 181 5.31 -7.19 10.80
N ASP A 182 5.86 -6.15 10.19
CA ASP A 182 6.70 -5.14 10.85
C ASP A 182 6.36 -3.75 10.29
N ILE A 183 6.62 -2.70 11.07
CA ILE A 183 6.19 -1.34 10.72
C ILE A 183 7.36 -0.36 10.67
N LEU A 184 7.29 0.59 9.75
CA LEU A 184 8.18 1.75 9.65
C LEU A 184 7.34 3.02 9.59
N GLY A 185 7.49 3.87 10.60
CA GLY A 185 6.77 5.12 10.73
C GLY A 185 7.56 6.33 10.23
N PHE A 186 6.85 7.27 9.62
CA PHE A 186 7.34 8.57 9.17
C PHE A 186 6.52 9.70 9.79
N ASP A 187 7.19 10.74 10.27
CA ASP A 187 6.54 11.97 10.74
C ASP A 187 6.05 12.84 9.58
N GLY A 188 5.48 14.01 9.89
CA GLY A 188 4.98 14.97 8.89
C GLY A 188 6.06 15.59 8.01
N GLU A 189 7.33 15.54 8.45
CA GLU A 189 8.50 16.03 7.72
C GLU A 189 9.15 14.93 6.84
N GLY A 190 8.79 13.66 7.07
CA GLY A 190 9.34 12.50 6.37
C GLY A 190 10.51 11.82 7.08
N ASN A 191 10.79 12.17 8.34
CA ASN A 191 11.82 11.48 9.13
C ASN A 191 11.27 10.19 9.73
N VAL A 192 12.16 9.20 9.90
CA VAL A 192 11.80 7.91 10.53
C VAL A 192 11.63 8.09 12.04
N VAL A 193 10.48 7.65 12.57
CA VAL A 193 10.18 7.76 14.01
C VAL A 193 10.49 6.50 14.81
N ASN A 194 10.81 5.39 14.14
CA ASN A 194 11.18 4.13 14.79
C ASN A 194 12.41 4.31 15.69
N ARG A 195 12.20 4.26 17.00
CA ARG A 195 13.26 4.29 18.00
C ARG A 195 13.09 3.09 18.93
N PRO A 196 13.91 2.03 18.79
CA PRO A 196 13.82 0.89 19.69
C PRO A 196 14.25 1.30 21.11
N GLU A 197 13.36 1.08 22.08
CA GLU A 197 13.67 1.22 23.51
C GLU A 197 14.03 -0.19 24.04
N HIS A 198 15.23 -0.35 24.60
CA HIS A 198 15.72 -1.64 25.09
C HIS A 198 15.67 -2.80 24.07
N GLY A 199 15.85 -2.49 22.78
CA GLY A 199 15.83 -3.47 21.69
C GLY A 199 14.43 -3.95 21.29
N SER A 200 13.37 -3.37 21.86
CA SER A 200 11.98 -3.66 21.47
C SER A 200 11.31 -2.43 20.84
N LEU A 201 10.51 -2.64 19.80
CA LEU A 201 9.74 -1.60 19.15
C LEU A 201 8.34 -1.54 19.76
N ASP A 202 7.97 -0.37 20.28
CA ASP A 202 6.60 -0.10 20.70
C ASP A 202 5.78 0.43 19.53
N TRP A 203 4.91 -0.43 18.98
CA TRP A 203 4.11 -0.10 17.81
C TRP A 203 3.12 1.03 18.08
N VAL A 204 2.64 1.18 19.32
CA VAL A 204 1.69 2.25 19.67
C VAL A 204 2.40 3.60 19.57
N LYS A 205 3.55 3.74 20.24
CA LYS A 205 4.36 4.98 20.17
C LYS A 205 4.80 5.34 18.75
N ILE A 206 5.11 4.34 17.93
CA ILE A 206 5.46 4.56 16.51
C ILE A 206 4.26 5.14 15.78
N CYS A 207 3.08 4.51 15.90
CA CYS A 207 1.89 4.98 15.19
C CYS A 207 1.43 6.36 15.67
N GLU A 208 1.46 6.65 16.97
CA GLU A 208 1.08 7.97 17.54
C GLU A 208 1.96 9.13 17.03
N LYS A 209 3.24 8.85 16.73
CA LYS A 209 4.20 9.84 16.20
C LYS A 209 4.26 9.87 14.67
N SER A 210 3.58 8.95 14.00
CA SER A 210 3.66 8.79 12.55
C SER A 210 2.49 9.46 11.87
N SER A 211 2.76 10.30 10.88
CA SER A 211 1.74 10.70 9.91
C SER A 211 1.51 9.61 8.86
N LYS A 212 2.53 8.79 8.61
CA LYS A 212 2.48 7.67 7.66
C LYS A 212 3.21 6.45 8.20
N VAL A 213 2.63 5.27 8.01
CA VAL A 213 3.18 3.98 8.43
C VAL A 213 3.22 3.03 7.24
N ILE A 214 4.41 2.50 6.98
CA ILE A 214 4.61 1.40 6.05
C ILE A 214 4.55 0.10 6.83
N THR A 215 3.55 -0.73 6.55
CA THR A 215 3.45 -2.10 7.06
C THR A 215 4.14 -3.04 6.08
N PHE A 216 5.24 -3.64 6.49
CA PHE A 216 5.89 -4.70 5.74
C PHE A 216 5.27 -6.05 6.05
N ILE A 217 4.96 -6.81 5.00
CA ILE A 217 4.54 -8.20 5.09
C ILE A 217 5.75 -9.05 4.69
N ASP A 218 6.49 -9.60 5.66
CA ASP A 218 7.65 -10.46 5.43
C ASP A 218 7.18 -11.83 4.95
N LEU A 219 7.49 -12.17 3.70
CA LEU A 219 7.10 -13.43 3.08
C LEU A 219 8.27 -14.39 2.96
N ALA A 220 7.97 -15.68 3.13
CA ALA A 220 8.97 -16.72 3.09
C ALA A 220 9.62 -16.83 1.70
N GLY A 221 10.95 -16.97 1.66
CA GLY A 221 11.72 -17.04 0.42
C GLY A 221 11.90 -18.42 -0.18
N HIS A 222 11.57 -19.47 0.57
CA HIS A 222 11.88 -20.86 0.21
C HIS A 222 10.67 -21.51 -0.46
N GLU A 223 10.91 -22.30 -1.50
CA GLU A 223 9.87 -23.02 -2.26
C GLU A 223 8.89 -23.84 -1.40
N ARG A 224 9.37 -24.44 -0.30
CA ARG A 224 8.55 -25.22 0.64
C ARG A 224 7.45 -24.39 1.29
N TYR A 225 7.65 -23.08 1.37
CA TYR A 225 6.74 -22.12 1.98
C TYR A 225 6.02 -21.24 0.95
N LEU A 226 6.05 -21.58 -0.34
CA LEU A 226 5.32 -20.85 -1.38
C LEU A 226 3.82 -20.68 -1.03
N LYS A 227 3.21 -21.70 -0.43
CA LYS A 227 1.82 -21.66 0.03
C LYS A 227 1.58 -20.55 1.07
N THR A 228 2.56 -20.31 1.93
CA THR A 228 2.54 -19.24 2.93
C THR A 228 2.69 -17.88 2.25
N THR A 229 3.56 -17.77 1.24
CA THR A 229 3.73 -16.56 0.43
C THR A 229 2.44 -16.19 -0.33
N VAL A 230 1.79 -17.18 -0.97
CA VAL A 230 0.51 -16.96 -1.66
C VAL A 230 -0.54 -16.43 -0.68
N PHE A 231 -0.68 -17.06 0.49
CA PHE A 231 -1.59 -16.57 1.54
C PHE A 231 -1.24 -15.14 1.99
N GLY A 232 0.05 -14.82 2.11
CA GLY A 232 0.51 -13.48 2.45
C GLY A 232 0.12 -12.43 1.42
N MET A 233 0.26 -12.76 0.14
CA MET A 233 -0.09 -11.88 -0.98
C MET A 233 -1.61 -11.75 -1.17
N THR A 234 -2.38 -12.82 -1.03
CA THR A 234 -3.84 -12.80 -1.26
C THR A 234 -4.63 -12.35 -0.04
N GLY A 235 -4.24 -12.76 1.17
CA GLY A 235 -4.96 -12.47 2.41
C GLY A 235 -4.71 -11.07 2.94
N HIS A 236 -3.43 -10.64 3.01
CA HIS A 236 -3.11 -9.32 3.55
C HIS A 236 -3.28 -8.18 2.53
N ALA A 237 -3.60 -8.50 1.27
CA ALA A 237 -3.87 -7.58 0.17
C ALA A 237 -2.88 -6.39 0.13
N PRO A 238 -1.59 -6.65 -0.18
CA PRO A 238 -0.57 -5.61 -0.20
C PRO A 238 -0.85 -4.58 -1.29
N ASP A 239 -0.55 -3.32 -1.00
CA ASP A 239 -0.65 -2.22 -1.96
C ASP A 239 0.52 -2.26 -2.96
N PHE A 240 1.69 -2.72 -2.50
CA PHE A 240 2.92 -2.82 -3.31
C PHE A 240 3.71 -4.09 -3.04
N GLY A 241 4.46 -4.55 -4.04
CA GLY A 241 5.46 -5.61 -3.92
C GLY A 241 6.88 -5.05 -3.92
N MET A 242 7.66 -5.34 -2.88
CA MET A 242 9.10 -5.10 -2.86
C MET A 242 9.81 -6.40 -3.28
N LEU A 243 10.28 -6.45 -4.54
CA LEU A 243 11.02 -7.59 -5.07
C LEU A 243 12.50 -7.48 -4.73
N MET A 244 12.95 -8.32 -3.81
CA MET A 244 14.33 -8.34 -3.35
C MET A 244 15.18 -9.33 -4.13
N VAL A 245 16.30 -8.82 -4.63
CA VAL A 245 17.28 -9.57 -5.43
C VAL A 245 18.65 -9.41 -4.78
N GLY A 246 19.34 -10.51 -4.47
CA GLY A 246 20.73 -10.42 -4.02
C GLY A 246 21.65 -10.15 -5.20
N ALA A 247 22.47 -9.10 -5.13
CA ALA A 247 23.40 -8.72 -6.20
C ALA A 247 24.43 -9.82 -6.51
N ASN A 248 24.75 -10.66 -5.54
CA ASN A 248 25.65 -11.80 -5.68
C ASN A 248 25.03 -13.01 -6.41
N ALA A 249 23.70 -13.11 -6.44
CA ALA A 249 22.98 -14.27 -6.94
C ALA A 249 22.11 -13.98 -8.17
N GLY A 250 21.69 -12.73 -8.36
CA GLY A 250 20.78 -12.33 -9.44
C GLY A 250 19.38 -12.95 -9.29
N ILE A 251 18.66 -13.03 -10.42
CA ILE A 251 17.29 -13.54 -10.48
C ILE A 251 17.31 -15.06 -10.53
N ILE A 252 17.21 -15.70 -9.36
CA ILE A 252 17.22 -17.16 -9.22
C ILE A 252 16.02 -17.67 -8.41
N GLY A 253 15.69 -18.94 -8.62
CA GLY A 253 14.72 -19.70 -7.84
C GLY A 253 13.35 -19.02 -7.75
N MET A 254 12.91 -18.77 -6.52
CA MET A 254 11.57 -18.27 -6.20
C MET A 254 11.31 -16.82 -6.65
N THR A 255 12.34 -16.10 -7.11
CA THR A 255 12.18 -14.70 -7.56
C THR A 255 11.19 -14.60 -8.72
N LYS A 256 11.24 -15.53 -9.68
CA LYS A 256 10.32 -15.55 -10.84
C LYS A 256 8.89 -15.89 -10.43
N GLU A 257 8.73 -16.88 -9.55
CA GLU A 257 7.43 -17.29 -9.00
C GLU A 257 6.77 -16.12 -8.24
N HIS A 258 7.53 -15.45 -7.37
CA HIS A 258 7.00 -14.32 -6.61
C HIS A 258 6.65 -13.12 -7.48
N LEU A 259 7.46 -12.82 -8.50
CA LEU A 259 7.13 -11.79 -9.48
C LEU A 259 5.88 -12.17 -10.28
N GLY A 260 5.77 -13.43 -10.70
CA GLY A 260 4.58 -13.95 -11.38
C GLY A 260 3.32 -13.81 -10.54
N LEU A 261 3.39 -14.11 -9.24
CA LEU A 261 2.28 -13.92 -8.31
C LEU A 261 1.89 -12.44 -8.15
N ALA A 262 2.86 -11.54 -8.00
CA ALA A 262 2.57 -10.10 -7.89
C ALA A 262 1.90 -9.57 -9.16
N LEU A 263 2.38 -9.97 -10.34
CA LEU A 263 1.77 -9.62 -11.63
C LEU A 263 0.36 -10.19 -11.77
N ALA A 264 0.16 -11.46 -11.37
CA ALA A 264 -1.16 -12.11 -11.39
C ALA A 264 -2.19 -11.37 -10.52
N LEU A 265 -1.75 -10.87 -9.37
CA LEU A 265 -2.56 -10.12 -8.43
C LEU A 265 -2.63 -8.62 -8.77
N SER A 266 -2.04 -8.20 -9.89
CA SER A 266 -1.97 -6.79 -10.32
C SER A 266 -1.37 -5.86 -9.26
N VAL A 267 -0.45 -6.38 -8.43
CA VAL A 267 0.25 -5.61 -7.41
C VAL A 267 1.47 -4.92 -8.05
N PRO A 268 1.58 -3.58 -8.00
CA PRO A 268 2.75 -2.88 -8.55
C PRO A 268 4.03 -3.27 -7.80
N VAL A 269 5.11 -3.52 -8.55
CA VAL A 269 6.37 -4.03 -7.99
C VAL A 269 7.51 -3.06 -8.23
N PHE A 270 8.29 -2.79 -7.18
CA PHE A 270 9.60 -2.14 -7.29
C PHE A 270 10.70 -3.10 -6.82
N VAL A 271 11.91 -2.94 -7.36
CA VAL A 271 13.02 -3.88 -7.14
C VAL A 271 14.03 -3.29 -6.17
N VAL A 272 14.48 -4.10 -5.21
CA VAL A 272 15.57 -3.77 -4.30
C VAL A 272 16.68 -4.80 -4.46
N VAL A 273 17.80 -4.37 -5.03
CA VAL A 273 19.03 -5.14 -5.17
C VAL A 273 19.87 -4.96 -3.90
N THR A 274 20.03 -6.02 -3.11
CA THR A 274 20.80 -6.02 -1.87
C THR A 274 22.23 -6.55 -2.05
N LYS A 275 23.08 -6.41 -1.03
CA LYS A 275 24.46 -6.95 -1.02
C LYS A 275 25.35 -6.36 -2.12
N ILE A 276 25.16 -5.07 -2.41
CA ILE A 276 25.93 -4.37 -3.45
C ILE A 276 27.42 -4.28 -3.10
N ASP A 277 27.76 -4.39 -1.82
CA ASP A 277 29.13 -4.53 -1.31
C ASP A 277 29.85 -5.78 -1.85
N MET A 278 29.11 -6.75 -2.40
CA MET A 278 29.65 -8.01 -2.91
C MET A 278 29.51 -8.16 -4.44
N CYS A 279 29.14 -7.11 -5.19
CA CYS A 279 28.76 -7.20 -6.61
C CYS A 279 29.78 -6.52 -7.57
N PRO A 280 30.09 -7.12 -8.74
CA PRO A 280 30.77 -6.43 -9.84
C PRO A 280 29.81 -5.50 -10.61
N ALA A 281 30.32 -4.34 -11.03
CA ALA A 281 29.53 -3.26 -11.63
C ALA A 281 28.96 -3.62 -13.01
N ASN A 282 27.67 -3.96 -13.10
CA ASN A 282 26.84 -3.90 -14.33
C ASN A 282 25.36 -4.16 -14.01
N VAL A 283 24.54 -3.11 -13.89
CA VAL A 283 23.06 -3.22 -13.76
C VAL A 283 22.40 -2.02 -14.46
N PRO A 284 21.32 -2.19 -15.24
CA PRO A 284 20.64 -1.07 -15.92
C PRO A 284 19.62 -0.35 -15.00
N VAL A 285 19.44 0.95 -15.27
CA VAL A 285 18.55 1.96 -14.65
C VAL A 285 18.42 1.85 -13.13
N MET A 286 19.23 2.67 -12.44
CA MET A 286 19.35 2.66 -10.99
C MET A 286 18.82 3.99 -10.43
N VAL A 287 18.06 3.91 -9.34
CA VAL A 287 17.77 5.09 -8.50
C VAL A 287 19.05 5.43 -7.73
N LYS A 288 19.73 6.50 -8.12
CA LYS A 288 21.02 6.91 -7.54
C LYS A 288 20.94 8.23 -6.79
N THR A 289 20.03 9.10 -7.21
CA THR A 289 19.91 10.46 -6.68
C THR A 289 18.58 10.64 -5.95
N PRO A 290 18.48 11.60 -5.00
CA PRO A 290 17.20 11.99 -4.41
C PRO A 290 16.15 12.40 -5.46
N ASP A 291 16.59 12.99 -6.57
CA ASP A 291 15.69 13.36 -7.67
C ASP A 291 15.09 12.14 -8.36
N ASP A 292 15.88 11.09 -8.56
CA ASP A 292 15.41 9.81 -9.10
C ASP A 292 14.34 9.20 -8.19
N VAL A 293 14.45 9.39 -6.87
CA VAL A 293 13.47 8.89 -5.87
C VAL A 293 12.12 9.58 -6.06
N VAL A 294 12.11 10.91 -6.17
CA VAL A 294 10.87 11.68 -6.34
C VAL A 294 10.20 11.36 -7.67
N MET A 295 10.97 11.28 -8.76
CA MET A 295 10.45 10.86 -10.07
C MET A 295 9.90 9.44 -10.03
N SER A 296 10.66 8.52 -9.44
CA SER A 296 10.24 7.12 -9.30
C SER A 296 8.95 7.02 -8.51
N ALA A 297 8.84 7.68 -7.35
CA ALA A 297 7.64 7.61 -6.51
C ALA A 297 6.39 8.18 -7.22
N THR A 298 6.54 9.32 -7.88
CA THR A 298 5.43 10.00 -8.57
C THR A 298 4.94 9.20 -9.79
N ASN A 299 5.86 8.65 -10.59
CA ASN A 299 5.51 7.96 -11.83
C ASN A 299 5.23 6.47 -11.64
N PHE A 300 5.66 5.85 -10.53
CA PHE A 300 5.51 4.40 -10.31
C PHE A 300 4.05 3.92 -10.36
N VAL A 301 3.09 4.76 -9.98
CA VAL A 301 1.67 4.40 -9.94
C VAL A 301 0.92 4.86 -11.20
N SER A 302 1.55 5.63 -12.11
CA SER A 302 0.90 6.16 -13.34
C SER A 302 1.48 5.56 -14.61
N GLU A 303 2.78 5.31 -14.61
CA GLU A 303 3.56 4.90 -15.77
C GLU A 303 4.07 3.47 -15.55
N ARG A 304 4.37 2.74 -16.62
CA ARG A 304 4.97 1.39 -16.57
C ARG A 304 6.45 1.46 -16.15
N LEU A 305 6.75 2.15 -15.05
CA LEU A 305 8.08 2.33 -14.50
C LEU A 305 8.26 1.35 -13.33
N CYS A 306 9.39 0.65 -13.29
CA CYS A 306 9.73 -0.26 -12.19
C CYS A 306 11.04 0.25 -11.54
N PRO A 307 10.98 0.99 -10.42
CA PRO A 307 12.17 1.55 -9.78
C PRO A 307 13.11 0.45 -9.27
N ILE A 308 14.42 0.65 -9.43
CA ILE A 308 15.44 -0.29 -8.94
C ILE A 308 16.37 0.43 -7.94
N PHE A 309 16.32 -0.01 -6.69
CA PHE A 309 17.18 0.47 -5.61
C PHE A 309 18.33 -0.48 -5.38
N GLN A 310 19.54 0.05 -5.24
CA GLN A 310 20.74 -0.71 -4.89
C GLN A 310 21.12 -0.39 -3.46
N VAL A 311 21.08 -1.35 -2.54
CA VAL A 311 21.31 -1.11 -1.10
C VAL A 311 22.31 -2.09 -0.49
N SER A 312 23.02 -1.64 0.54
CA SER A 312 23.77 -2.54 1.44
C SER A 312 23.28 -2.40 2.87
N ASN A 313 22.93 -3.53 3.47
CA ASN A 313 22.52 -3.61 4.88
C ASN A 313 23.71 -3.49 5.84
N VAL A 314 24.94 -3.66 5.35
CA VAL A 314 26.17 -3.66 6.16
C VAL A 314 26.81 -2.28 6.18
N THR A 315 26.99 -1.66 5.01
CA THR A 315 27.58 -0.31 4.91
C THR A 315 26.55 0.79 5.14
N GLY A 316 25.27 0.50 4.90
CA GLY A 316 24.18 1.47 4.95
C GLY A 316 23.95 2.23 3.64
N ASP A 317 24.70 1.89 2.58
CA ASP A 317 24.62 2.58 1.29
C ASP A 317 23.21 2.57 0.73
N ASN A 318 22.75 3.75 0.29
CA ASN A 318 21.45 4.03 -0.33
C ASN A 318 20.20 3.65 0.48
N LEU A 319 20.33 3.24 1.74
CA LEU A 319 19.16 2.99 2.60
C LEU A 319 18.28 4.23 2.77
N ASN A 320 18.88 5.42 2.78
CA ASN A 320 18.14 6.68 2.87
C ASN A 320 17.30 6.96 1.62
N LEU A 321 17.79 6.58 0.42
CA LEU A 321 17.02 6.72 -0.82
C LEU A 321 15.78 5.81 -0.78
N LEU A 322 15.95 4.56 -0.32
CA LEU A 322 14.83 3.63 -0.15
C LEU A 322 13.83 4.13 0.89
N LYS A 323 14.29 4.65 2.04
CA LYS A 323 13.40 5.25 3.06
C LYS A 323 12.62 6.44 2.52
N THR A 324 13.28 7.32 1.77
CA THR A 324 12.63 8.48 1.15
C THR A 324 11.58 8.04 0.14
N PHE A 325 11.90 7.03 -0.69
CA PHE A 325 10.95 6.46 -1.64
C PHE A 325 9.73 5.87 -0.93
N LEU A 326 9.94 5.08 0.11
CA LEU A 326 8.86 4.51 0.93
C LEU A 326 7.98 5.59 1.56
N ASN A 327 8.56 6.71 2.03
CA ASN A 327 7.80 7.85 2.54
C ASN A 327 6.95 8.52 1.44
N LEU A 328 7.42 8.56 0.21
CA LEU A 328 6.74 9.18 -0.94
C LEU A 328 5.78 8.25 -1.69
N LEU A 329 5.78 6.95 -1.40
CA LEU A 329 4.84 6.00 -2.02
C LEU A 329 3.40 6.42 -1.75
N THR A 330 2.57 6.63 -2.76
CA THR A 330 1.14 6.93 -2.60
C THR A 330 0.30 5.78 -3.18
N THR A 331 -0.81 5.42 -2.55
CA THR A 331 -1.75 4.45 -3.15
C THR A 331 -2.73 5.18 -4.07
N LYS A 332 -3.05 4.58 -5.24
CA LYS A 332 -4.08 5.06 -6.17
C LYS A 332 -5.35 4.21 -6.17
N MET A 333 -5.52 3.31 -5.19
CA MET A 333 -6.75 2.53 -5.12
C MET A 333 -7.94 3.46 -4.90
N GLU A 334 -8.96 3.37 -5.77
CA GLU A 334 -10.23 4.05 -5.55
C GLU A 334 -10.92 3.41 -4.35
N TYR A 335 -11.14 4.19 -3.30
CA TYR A 335 -11.81 3.68 -2.10
C TYR A 335 -13.31 3.87 -2.20
N HIS A 336 -14.00 2.76 -2.11
CA HIS A 336 -15.45 2.71 -2.08
C HIS A 336 -15.97 2.95 -0.64
N GLU A 337 -15.65 4.10 -0.05
CA GLU A 337 -16.11 4.44 1.32
C GLU A 337 -17.63 4.58 1.41
N ASN A 338 -18.27 4.98 0.30
CA ASN A 338 -19.72 5.11 0.19
C ASN A 338 -20.43 3.78 -0.09
N GLU A 339 -19.68 2.71 -0.36
CA GLU A 339 -20.27 1.37 -0.55
C GLU A 339 -20.56 0.70 0.79
N PRO A 340 -21.45 -0.31 0.80
CA PRO A 340 -21.70 -1.10 1.99
C PRO A 340 -20.40 -1.72 2.54
N ALA A 341 -20.26 -1.72 3.87
CA ALA A 341 -19.06 -2.18 4.52
C ALA A 341 -18.76 -3.66 4.24
N GLU A 342 -17.52 -3.97 3.90
CA GLU A 342 -17.01 -5.33 3.73
C GLU A 342 -15.65 -5.47 4.41
N PHE A 343 -15.54 -6.46 5.30
CA PHE A 343 -14.32 -6.74 6.04
C PHE A 343 -13.94 -8.20 5.91
N GLN A 344 -12.72 -8.45 5.47
CA GLN A 344 -12.16 -9.78 5.32
C GLN A 344 -11.37 -10.17 6.58
N ILE A 345 -11.65 -11.36 7.13
CA ILE A 345 -10.97 -11.86 8.33
C ILE A 345 -9.79 -12.74 7.94
N ASP A 346 -8.60 -12.32 8.38
CA ASP A 346 -7.34 -13.01 8.12
C ASP A 346 -6.88 -13.81 9.34
N ASP A 347 -7.17 -13.31 10.54
CA ASP A 347 -6.73 -13.91 11.81
C ASP A 347 -7.78 -13.81 12.92
N THR A 348 -7.71 -14.76 13.86
CA THR A 348 -8.58 -14.80 15.04
C THR A 348 -7.79 -15.04 16.31
N TYR A 349 -8.06 -14.20 17.32
CA TYR A 349 -7.39 -14.19 18.61
C TYR A 349 -8.40 -14.37 19.74
N SER A 350 -7.94 -14.95 20.85
CA SER A 350 -8.67 -14.98 22.12
C SER A 350 -7.87 -14.16 23.11
N VAL A 351 -8.35 -12.95 23.41
CA VAL A 351 -7.65 -12.00 24.27
C VAL A 351 -8.27 -12.05 25.67
N PRO A 352 -7.48 -12.34 26.73
CA PRO A 352 -7.97 -12.35 28.11
C PRO A 352 -8.69 -11.03 28.47
N GLY A 353 -9.87 -11.12 29.10
CA GLY A 353 -10.69 -9.97 29.48
C GLY A 353 -11.47 -9.29 28.34
N VAL A 354 -10.98 -9.34 27.10
CA VAL A 354 -11.66 -8.74 25.94
C VAL A 354 -12.64 -9.71 25.30
N GLY A 355 -12.22 -10.96 25.08
CA GLY A 355 -12.98 -12.01 24.40
C GLY A 355 -12.41 -12.38 23.03
N THR A 356 -13.30 -12.72 22.10
CA THR A 356 -12.93 -13.07 20.72
C THR A 356 -12.62 -11.80 19.93
N VAL A 357 -11.43 -11.76 19.32
CA VAL A 357 -10.96 -10.66 18.47
C VAL A 357 -10.66 -11.22 17.09
N VAL A 358 -11.13 -10.53 16.06
CA VAL A 358 -10.82 -10.85 14.66
C VAL A 358 -9.95 -9.74 14.07
N SER A 359 -9.04 -10.08 13.17
CA SER A 359 -8.18 -9.13 12.47
C SER A 359 -8.20 -9.37 10.99
N GLY A 360 -8.01 -8.30 10.22
CA GLY A 360 -7.95 -8.35 8.76
C GLY A 360 -8.11 -6.97 8.15
N THR A 361 -8.69 -6.93 6.95
CA THR A 361 -8.71 -5.72 6.10
C THR A 361 -10.15 -5.32 5.77
N THR A 362 -10.45 -4.02 5.91
CA THR A 362 -11.70 -3.45 5.40
C THR A 362 -11.54 -3.23 3.90
N LEU A 363 -12.28 -3.95 3.08
CA LEU A 363 -12.21 -3.84 1.63
C LEU A 363 -13.03 -2.64 1.13
N LYS A 364 -14.23 -2.45 1.70
CA LYS A 364 -15.20 -1.43 1.28
C LYS A 364 -15.92 -0.82 2.48
N GLY A 365 -16.48 0.36 2.26
CA GLY A 365 -17.27 1.09 3.24
C GLY A 365 -16.51 1.56 4.47
N VAL A 366 -17.27 1.92 5.50
CA VAL A 366 -16.75 2.37 6.80
C VAL A 366 -17.44 1.56 7.90
N ILE A 367 -16.65 1.06 8.86
CA ILE A 367 -17.14 0.30 10.02
C ILE A 367 -16.88 1.13 11.28
N LYS A 368 -17.93 1.41 12.04
CA LYS A 368 -17.89 2.22 13.26
C LYS A 368 -18.08 1.38 14.51
N LEU A 369 -17.64 1.93 15.63
CA LEU A 369 -17.81 1.30 16.93
C LEU A 369 -19.33 1.16 17.24
N ASN A 370 -19.73 0.00 17.77
CA ASN A 370 -21.11 -0.43 17.98
C ASN A 370 -21.93 -0.79 16.73
N ASP A 371 -21.36 -0.75 15.52
CA ASP A 371 -22.04 -1.26 14.34
C ASP A 371 -22.38 -2.75 14.48
N THR A 372 -23.48 -3.15 13.83
CA THR A 372 -23.89 -4.55 13.71
C THR A 372 -23.71 -5.00 12.26
N LEU A 373 -22.81 -5.95 12.05
CA LEU A 373 -22.49 -6.52 10.74
C LEU A 373 -22.95 -7.98 10.67
N MET A 374 -22.99 -8.53 9.47
CA MET A 374 -23.28 -9.95 9.22
C MET A 374 -21.96 -10.71 9.12
N LEU A 375 -21.70 -11.62 10.07
CA LEU A 375 -20.53 -12.48 10.09
C LEU A 375 -20.85 -13.83 9.45
N GLY A 376 -20.03 -14.27 8.51
CA GLY A 376 -20.18 -15.56 7.87
C GLY A 376 -19.23 -15.72 6.67
N PRO A 377 -19.46 -16.71 5.79
CA PRO A 377 -20.42 -17.79 5.97
C PRO A 377 -19.94 -18.80 7.02
N ASP A 378 -20.87 -19.30 7.82
CA ASP A 378 -20.65 -20.48 8.67
C ASP A 378 -20.53 -21.77 7.80
N PRO A 379 -20.26 -22.95 8.40
CA PRO A 379 -20.18 -24.20 7.63
C PRO A 379 -21.46 -24.57 6.87
N LEU A 380 -22.62 -23.98 7.21
CA LEU A 380 -23.91 -24.18 6.55
C LEU A 380 -24.20 -23.09 5.51
N GLY A 381 -23.33 -22.09 5.35
CA GLY A 381 -23.53 -20.96 4.44
C GLY A 381 -24.31 -19.79 5.05
N HIS A 382 -24.64 -19.83 6.33
CA HIS A 382 -25.42 -18.79 6.99
C HIS A 382 -24.55 -17.65 7.50
N PHE A 383 -25.18 -16.48 7.63
CA PHE A 383 -24.59 -15.29 8.23
C PHE A 383 -25.33 -14.92 9.50
N ILE A 384 -24.59 -14.56 10.55
CA ILE A 384 -25.14 -14.18 11.85
C ILE A 384 -24.87 -12.70 12.14
N PRO A 385 -25.82 -11.96 12.74
CA PRO A 385 -25.57 -10.59 13.15
C PRO A 385 -24.58 -10.55 14.32
N ILE A 386 -23.55 -9.71 14.21
CA ILE A 386 -22.52 -9.52 15.22
C ILE A 386 -22.28 -8.04 15.47
N ALA A 387 -22.26 -7.65 16.74
CA ALA A 387 -21.99 -6.28 17.15
C ALA A 387 -20.50 -6.07 17.46
N VAL A 388 -19.95 -4.98 16.94
CA VAL A 388 -18.58 -4.54 17.21
C VAL A 388 -18.50 -3.96 18.63
N LYS A 389 -17.61 -4.52 19.47
CA LYS A 389 -17.37 -4.06 20.86
C LYS A 389 -16.34 -2.94 20.92
N SER A 390 -15.23 -3.12 20.21
CA SER A 390 -14.13 -2.17 20.17
C SER A 390 -13.30 -2.39 18.91
N ILE A 391 -12.66 -1.33 18.43
CA ILE A 391 -11.88 -1.35 17.20
C ILE A 391 -10.46 -0.89 17.52
N HIS A 392 -9.47 -1.61 17.00
CA HIS A 392 -8.07 -1.22 17.14
C HIS A 392 -7.34 -1.30 15.81
N ARG A 393 -6.56 -0.27 15.47
CA ARG A 393 -5.62 -0.27 14.35
C ARG A 393 -4.21 -0.31 14.90
N LYS A 394 -3.45 -1.36 14.57
CA LYS A 394 -2.08 -1.60 15.09
C LYS A 394 -1.95 -1.42 16.61
N ARG A 395 -2.95 -1.93 17.36
CA ARG A 395 -3.06 -1.82 18.83
C ARG A 395 -3.49 -0.45 19.38
N MET A 396 -3.68 0.56 18.53
CA MET A 396 -4.31 1.84 18.93
C MET A 396 -5.82 1.75 18.83
N ALA A 397 -6.54 2.23 19.85
CA ALA A 397 -7.99 2.24 19.85
C ALA A 397 -8.53 3.33 18.91
N VAL A 398 -9.49 2.99 18.05
CA VAL A 398 -10.10 3.91 17.09
C VAL A 398 -11.63 3.81 17.13
N LYS A 399 -12.30 4.87 16.65
CA LYS A 399 -13.78 4.93 16.61
C LYS A 399 -14.36 4.33 15.34
N GLU A 400 -13.61 4.36 14.25
CA GLU A 400 -14.01 3.87 12.94
C GLU A 400 -12.81 3.34 12.16
N VAL A 401 -13.10 2.52 11.15
CA VAL A 401 -12.13 1.99 10.18
C VAL A 401 -12.73 2.14 8.79
N ARG A 402 -11.94 2.64 7.85
CA ARG A 402 -12.35 2.91 6.47
C ARG A 402 -11.82 1.84 5.52
N ALA A 403 -12.39 1.77 4.32
CA ALA A 403 -11.91 0.93 3.23
C ALA A 403 -10.38 1.06 3.06
N GLY A 404 -9.70 -0.03 2.75
CA GLY A 404 -8.24 -0.13 2.66
C GLY A 404 -7.46 -0.17 3.98
N GLN A 405 -8.09 0.05 5.14
CA GLN A 405 -7.38 0.02 6.42
C GLN A 405 -7.42 -1.37 7.06
N THR A 406 -6.32 -1.74 7.73
CA THR A 406 -6.26 -2.95 8.55
C THR A 406 -6.72 -2.67 9.97
N ALA A 407 -7.50 -3.59 10.55
CA ALA A 407 -8.04 -3.42 11.89
C ALA A 407 -8.28 -4.74 12.62
N SER A 408 -8.39 -4.63 13.93
CA SER A 408 -8.82 -5.70 14.82
C SER A 408 -10.11 -5.31 15.53
N PHE A 409 -11.11 -6.17 15.43
CA PHE A 409 -12.43 -5.99 16.03
C PHE A 409 -12.63 -6.98 17.17
N ALA A 410 -12.95 -6.47 18.35
CA ALA A 410 -13.48 -7.32 19.42
C ALA A 410 -14.98 -7.52 19.19
N LEU A 411 -15.44 -8.78 19.19
CA LEU A 411 -16.81 -9.13 18.86
C LEU A 411 -17.61 -9.49 20.11
N LYS A 412 -18.87 -9.04 20.19
CA LYS A 412 -19.75 -9.33 21.34
C LYS A 412 -20.35 -10.73 21.23
N LYS A 413 -20.35 -11.47 22.35
CA LYS A 413 -21.15 -12.71 22.54
C LYS A 413 -20.87 -13.86 21.54
N ILE A 414 -19.67 -13.93 20.96
CA ILE A 414 -19.27 -15.03 20.07
C ILE A 414 -18.04 -15.77 20.60
N LYS A 415 -18.04 -17.09 20.48
CA LYS A 415 -16.90 -17.95 20.82
C LYS A 415 -15.94 -18.04 19.65
N ARG A 416 -14.63 -18.04 19.93
CA ARG A 416 -13.59 -18.20 18.90
C ARG A 416 -13.77 -19.45 18.03
N SER A 417 -14.31 -20.55 18.58
CA SER A 417 -14.55 -21.79 17.84
C SER A 417 -15.59 -21.67 16.72
N GLN A 418 -16.43 -20.63 16.75
CA GLN A 418 -17.43 -20.36 15.72
C GLN A 418 -16.87 -19.50 14.58
N ILE A 419 -15.63 -18.99 14.72
CA ILE A 419 -15.00 -18.12 13.73
C ILE A 419 -13.77 -18.81 13.17
N ARG A 420 -13.67 -18.82 11.85
CA ARG A 420 -12.47 -19.27 11.13
C ARG A 420 -11.93 -18.16 10.25
N LYS A 421 -10.65 -18.27 9.92
CA LYS A 421 -10.02 -17.45 8.87
C LYS A 421 -10.79 -17.61 7.56
N GLY A 422 -10.95 -16.53 6.81
CA GLY A 422 -11.71 -16.53 5.56
C GLY A 422 -13.18 -16.17 5.68
N MET A 423 -13.72 -16.13 6.90
CA MET A 423 -15.01 -15.50 7.10
C MET A 423 -14.90 -14.00 6.82
N VAL A 424 -16.04 -13.39 6.51
CA VAL A 424 -16.18 -11.98 6.24
C VAL A 424 -17.19 -11.39 7.22
N MET A 425 -17.03 -10.10 7.53
CA MET A 425 -18.07 -9.29 8.14
C MET A 425 -18.56 -8.29 7.10
N VAL A 426 -19.85 -8.29 6.80
CA VAL A 426 -20.41 -7.47 5.73
C VAL A 426 -21.63 -6.70 6.21
N SER A 427 -21.95 -5.60 5.55
CA SER A 427 -23.14 -4.82 5.85
C SER A 427 -24.41 -5.67 5.69
N PRO A 428 -25.38 -5.58 6.61
CA PRO A 428 -26.68 -6.24 6.45
C PRO A 428 -27.41 -5.86 5.16
N THR A 429 -27.15 -4.66 4.61
CA THR A 429 -27.77 -4.19 3.36
C THR A 429 -27.41 -5.01 2.13
N LEU A 430 -26.30 -5.77 2.17
CA LEU A 430 -25.86 -6.61 1.06
C LEU A 430 -26.63 -7.93 0.95
N ASN A 431 -27.39 -8.34 1.97
CA ASN A 431 -28.06 -9.64 2.04
C ASN A 431 -27.14 -10.80 1.59
N PRO A 432 -26.01 -11.02 2.29
CA PRO A 432 -24.96 -11.90 1.80
C PRO A 432 -25.44 -13.35 1.63
N GLN A 433 -25.01 -13.98 0.55
CA GLN A 433 -25.30 -15.37 0.23
C GLN A 433 -24.01 -16.13 -0.03
N ALA A 434 -23.95 -17.38 0.43
CA ALA A 434 -22.87 -18.30 0.11
C ALA A 434 -23.26 -19.18 -1.08
N CYS A 435 -22.34 -19.37 -2.02
CA CYS A 435 -22.50 -20.27 -3.16
C CYS A 435 -21.34 -21.28 -3.24
N TRP A 436 -21.62 -22.44 -3.81
CA TRP A 436 -20.60 -23.47 -4.09
C TRP A 436 -20.07 -23.41 -5.53
N GLU A 437 -20.82 -22.77 -6.42
CA GLU A 437 -20.52 -22.67 -7.85
C GLU A 437 -20.53 -21.19 -8.24
N PHE A 438 -19.57 -20.80 -9.06
CA PHE A 438 -19.44 -19.45 -9.62
C PHE A 438 -18.76 -19.52 -10.99
N GLU A 439 -19.01 -18.52 -11.81
CA GLU A 439 -18.32 -18.33 -13.10
C GLU A 439 -17.17 -17.34 -12.92
N GLY A 440 -16.07 -17.56 -13.62
CA GLY A 440 -14.90 -16.69 -13.54
C GLY A 440 -14.01 -16.81 -14.76
N GLU A 441 -13.39 -15.70 -15.13
CA GLU A 441 -12.37 -15.67 -16.19
C GLU A 441 -11.05 -16.24 -15.66
N ILE A 442 -10.42 -17.12 -16.44
CA ILE A 442 -9.19 -17.79 -16.04
C ILE A 442 -8.07 -17.37 -17.00
N LEU A 443 -7.07 -16.67 -16.46
CA LEU A 443 -5.82 -16.40 -17.16
C LEU A 443 -4.77 -17.44 -16.76
N VAL A 444 -4.33 -18.26 -17.72
CA VAL A 444 -3.27 -19.26 -17.50
C VAL A 444 -1.91 -18.63 -17.78
N LEU A 445 -1.12 -18.41 -16.73
CA LEU A 445 0.24 -17.85 -16.86
C LEU A 445 1.23 -18.86 -17.42
N HIS A 446 1.42 -19.97 -16.70
CA HIS A 446 2.29 -21.07 -17.12
C HIS A 446 1.78 -22.36 -16.47
N HIS A 447 1.41 -23.34 -17.28
CA HIS A 447 0.98 -24.64 -16.76
C HIS A 447 1.51 -25.76 -17.66
N PRO A 448 2.23 -26.76 -17.11
CA PRO A 448 2.82 -27.83 -17.91
C PRO A 448 1.80 -28.80 -18.51
N THR A 449 0.55 -28.79 -18.04
CA THR A 449 -0.49 -29.76 -18.44
C THR A 449 -1.73 -29.06 -18.99
N THR A 450 -2.48 -29.76 -19.83
CA THR A 450 -3.75 -29.26 -20.38
C THR A 450 -4.82 -29.19 -19.29
N ILE A 451 -5.49 -28.04 -19.17
CA ILE A 451 -6.65 -27.86 -18.29
C ILE A 451 -7.90 -28.29 -19.06
N SER A 452 -8.68 -29.21 -18.50
CA SER A 452 -9.91 -29.73 -19.08
C SER A 452 -11.05 -29.71 -18.06
N SER A 453 -12.29 -29.99 -18.51
CA SER A 453 -13.41 -30.21 -17.58
C SER A 453 -13.05 -31.30 -16.57
N ARG A 454 -13.48 -31.10 -15.32
CA ARG A 454 -13.18 -31.87 -14.12
C ARG A 454 -11.76 -31.73 -13.58
N TYR A 455 -10.94 -30.84 -14.16
CA TYR A 455 -9.65 -30.51 -13.56
C TYR A 455 -9.84 -29.99 -12.13
N GLN A 456 -9.06 -30.53 -11.20
CA GLN A 456 -9.11 -30.12 -9.79
C GLN A 456 -7.97 -29.15 -9.52
N ALA A 457 -8.33 -27.96 -9.06
CA ALA A 457 -7.39 -26.91 -8.72
C ALA A 457 -7.52 -26.50 -7.25
N MET A 458 -6.45 -25.95 -6.69
CA MET A 458 -6.54 -25.25 -5.42
C MET A 458 -6.83 -23.77 -5.70
N VAL A 459 -8.00 -23.31 -5.30
CA VAL A 459 -8.41 -21.91 -5.41
C VAL A 459 -7.94 -21.20 -4.15
N HIS A 460 -7.15 -20.16 -4.33
CA HIS A 460 -6.77 -19.21 -3.30
C HIS A 460 -7.67 -17.98 -3.44
N CYS A 461 -8.44 -17.67 -2.40
CA CYS A 461 -9.33 -16.51 -2.37
C CYS A 461 -9.12 -15.79 -1.04
N GLY A 462 -8.53 -14.60 -1.06
CA GLY A 462 -8.16 -13.89 0.16
C GLY A 462 -7.33 -14.74 1.11
N SER A 463 -7.79 -14.91 2.35
CA SER A 463 -7.13 -15.71 3.38
C SER A 463 -7.50 -17.21 3.37
N ILE A 464 -8.26 -17.70 2.38
CA ILE A 464 -8.63 -19.12 2.27
C ILE A 464 -7.99 -19.80 1.08
N ARG A 465 -7.83 -21.12 1.24
CA ARG A 465 -7.56 -22.04 0.15
C ARG A 465 -8.60 -23.13 0.18
N GLN A 466 -9.17 -23.45 -0.97
CA GLN A 466 -10.17 -24.49 -1.11
C GLN A 466 -9.92 -25.25 -2.41
N THR A 467 -10.09 -26.57 -2.38
CA THR A 467 -10.08 -27.36 -3.62
C THR A 467 -11.37 -27.09 -4.38
N ALA A 468 -11.26 -26.73 -5.65
CA ALA A 468 -12.38 -26.55 -6.56
C ALA A 468 -12.19 -27.41 -7.81
N ASN A 469 -13.30 -27.77 -8.44
CA ASN A 469 -13.32 -28.50 -9.70
C ASN A 469 -13.78 -27.55 -10.81
N LEU A 470 -13.08 -27.54 -11.94
CA LEU A 470 -13.61 -26.90 -13.15
C LEU A 470 -14.75 -27.75 -13.70
N LEU A 471 -15.98 -27.25 -13.64
CA LEU A 471 -17.15 -27.98 -14.15
C LEU A 471 -17.21 -27.88 -15.68
N ASN A 472 -17.27 -26.66 -16.20
CA ASN A 472 -17.30 -26.36 -17.63
C ASN A 472 -16.22 -25.33 -17.99
N ILE A 473 -15.69 -25.44 -19.21
CA ILE A 473 -14.76 -24.46 -19.79
C ILE A 473 -15.41 -23.95 -21.07
N GLN A 474 -15.64 -22.65 -21.13
CA GLN A 474 -16.03 -21.95 -22.35
C GLN A 474 -14.79 -21.17 -22.83
N SER A 475 -14.26 -21.53 -23.98
CA SER A 475 -13.24 -20.73 -24.65
C SER A 475 -13.94 -19.55 -25.33
N ILE A 476 -13.62 -18.33 -24.86
CA ILE A 476 -14.05 -17.06 -25.45
C ILE A 476 -13.30 -16.83 -26.77
#